data_AF-A0A944MN62-F1
#
_entry.id   AF-A0A944MN62-F1
#
_cell.length_a   1.000
_cell.length_b   1.000
_cell.length_c   1.000
_cell.angle_alpha   90.00
_cell.angle_beta   90.00
_cell.angle_gamma   90.00
#
_symmetry.space_group_name_H-M   'P 1'
#
loop_
_entity.id
_entity.type
_entity.pdbx_description
1 polymer ?
#
loop_
_entity_poly.entity_id
_entity_poly.type
_entity_poly.pdbx_seq_one_letter_code
_entity_poly.pdbx_strand_id
1 'polypeptide(L)'
;MKKIMIFLIFLMVAFCFANVEYSTEKSLIDISRESAIPIKKLKEVLQIEKDISNQKTLAELQIDSTKFVTGLQKYEETKSTFLRGIVLVGMLIVFISLSLVGFLIGQLQNLHLFERKKVSPKIDEKTHSNNEIAAMMTIYLHEKEAEQQNNLLVTWTRAPVNMWRASNVNNFPNNRYFKESK
;
A
#
# COMPACT_ATOMS: atom_id res chain seq x y z
N MET A 1 24.69 -4.45 27.39
CA MET A 1 23.77 -3.66 26.53
C MET A 1 22.36 -4.25 26.44
N LYS A 2 22.15 -5.53 26.10
CA LYS A 2 20.80 -6.15 26.04
C LYS A 2 19.96 -6.02 27.33
N LYS A 3 20.56 -6.20 28.51
CA LYS A 3 19.84 -6.12 29.81
C LYS A 3 19.35 -4.71 30.15
N ILE A 4 20.11 -3.68 29.76
CA ILE A 4 19.73 -2.27 29.94
C ILE A 4 18.58 -1.91 29.00
N MET A 5 18.60 -2.41 27.77
CA MET A 5 17.53 -2.18 26.81
C MET A 5 16.20 -2.82 27.24
N ILE A 6 16.24 -4.03 27.81
CA ILE A 6 15.06 -4.72 28.36
C ILE A 6 14.49 -3.97 29.57
N PHE A 7 15.36 -3.45 30.46
CA PHE A 7 14.93 -2.65 31.60
C PHE A 7 14.27 -1.33 31.18
N LEU A 8 14.80 -0.69 30.12
CA LEU A 8 14.25 0.56 29.58
C LEU A 8 12.88 0.33 28.92
N ILE A 9 12.70 -0.81 28.22
CA ILE A 9 11.39 -1.22 27.69
C ILE A 9 10.40 -1.50 28.83
N PHE A 10 10.83 -2.18 29.89
CA PHE A 10 9.97 -2.47 31.04
C PHE A 10 9.58 -1.19 31.80
N LEU A 11 10.50 -0.22 31.93
CA LEU A 11 10.24 1.10 32.52
C LEU A 11 9.23 1.90 31.67
N MET A 12 9.33 1.81 30.34
CA MET A 12 8.42 2.50 29.41
C MET A 12 7.02 1.88 29.42
N VAL A 13 6.93 0.55 29.52
CA VAL A 13 5.65 -0.16 29.69
C VAL A 13 5.02 0.14 31.06
N ALA A 14 5.81 0.25 32.13
CA ALA A 14 5.30 0.60 33.46
C ALA A 14 4.78 2.05 33.54
N PHE A 15 5.39 2.98 32.79
CA PHE A 15 4.93 4.38 32.72
C PHE A 15 3.62 4.55 31.94
N CYS A 16 3.22 3.57 31.14
CA CYS A 16 1.94 3.58 30.40
C CYS A 16 0.72 3.22 31.26
N PHE A 17 0.90 2.74 32.51
CA PHE A 17 -0.19 2.39 33.42
C PHE A 17 -0.34 3.39 34.58
N ALA A 18 -0.16 4.69 34.32
CA ALA A 18 -0.61 5.70 35.25
C ALA A 18 -2.15 5.70 35.25
N ASN A 19 -2.76 5.30 36.38
CA ASN A 19 -4.20 5.47 36.58
C ASN A 19 -4.50 6.97 36.54
N VAL A 20 -5.10 7.44 35.44
CA VAL A 20 -5.50 8.83 35.29
C VAL A 20 -6.77 9.03 36.10
N GLU A 21 -6.63 9.72 37.23
CA GLU A 21 -7.75 10.16 38.04
C GLU A 21 -8.32 11.43 37.41
N TYR A 22 -9.53 11.34 36.84
CA TYR A 22 -10.17 12.47 36.16
C TYR A 22 -11.01 13.28 37.15
N SER A 23 -10.71 14.57 37.26
CA SER A 23 -11.53 15.51 38.05
C SER A 23 -12.90 15.74 37.41
N THR A 24 -13.95 15.68 38.23
CA THR A 24 -15.37 15.81 37.84
C THR A 24 -15.79 17.22 37.40
N GLU A 25 -14.92 18.21 37.61
CA GLU A 25 -15.15 19.60 37.24
C GLU A 25 -14.84 19.88 35.76
N LYS A 26 -14.15 18.96 35.07
CA LYS A 26 -13.75 19.15 33.67
C LYS A 26 -14.94 19.00 32.71
N SER A 27 -14.98 19.85 31.68
CA SER A 27 -15.96 19.79 30.60
C SER A 27 -15.70 18.60 29.67
N LEU A 28 -16.76 18.07 29.03
CA LEU A 28 -16.67 16.98 28.06
C LEU A 28 -15.69 17.27 26.90
N ILE A 29 -15.55 18.54 26.49
CA ILE A 29 -14.62 18.98 25.45
C ILE A 29 -13.17 18.88 25.92
N ASP A 30 -12.88 19.29 27.16
CA ASP A 30 -11.52 19.27 27.70
C ASP A 30 -11.05 17.83 27.91
N ILE A 31 -11.96 16.98 28.38
CA ILE A 31 -11.72 15.55 28.54
C ILE A 31 -11.51 14.89 27.17
N SER A 32 -12.28 15.25 26.15
CA SER A 32 -12.09 14.77 24.77
C SER A 32 -10.71 15.15 24.22
N ARG A 33 -10.24 16.36 24.52
CA ARG A 33 -8.90 16.83 24.12
C ARG A 33 -7.79 16.09 24.86
N GLU A 34 -7.94 15.88 26.16
CA GLU A 34 -6.93 15.23 27.01
C GLU A 34 -6.83 13.72 26.75
N SER A 35 -7.96 13.05 26.54
CA SER A 35 -8.01 11.62 26.21
C SER A 35 -7.80 11.32 24.72
N ALA A 36 -7.76 12.35 23.86
CA ALA A 36 -7.76 12.23 22.40
C ALA A 36 -8.94 11.40 21.82
N ILE A 37 -10.04 11.27 22.56
CA ILE A 37 -11.24 10.52 22.13
C ILE A 37 -12.26 11.50 21.54
N PRO A 38 -12.80 11.24 20.33
CA PRO A 38 -13.85 12.09 19.75
C PRO A 38 -15.10 12.18 20.65
N ILE A 39 -15.62 13.40 20.83
CA ILE A 39 -16.80 13.70 21.68
C ILE A 39 -17.99 12.78 21.36
N LYS A 40 -18.22 12.47 20.07
CA LYS A 40 -19.31 11.58 19.64
C LYS A 40 -19.18 10.17 20.24
N LYS A 41 -17.96 9.63 20.29
CA LYS A 41 -17.69 8.30 20.84
C LYS A 41 -17.70 8.31 22.36
N LEU A 42 -17.21 9.38 22.97
CA LEU A 42 -17.27 9.57 24.40
C LEU A 42 -18.73 9.63 24.92
N LYS A 43 -19.62 10.34 24.21
CA LYS A 43 -21.07 10.33 24.50
C LYS A 43 -21.70 8.95 24.34
N GLU A 44 -21.35 8.21 23.29
CA GLU A 44 -21.85 6.86 23.04
C GLU A 44 -21.43 5.88 24.15
N VAL A 45 -20.17 5.95 24.57
CA VAL A 45 -19.58 5.10 25.62
C VAL A 45 -20.19 5.40 26.99
N LEU A 46 -20.42 6.68 27.28
CA LEU A 46 -21.01 7.14 28.54
C LEU A 46 -22.55 7.10 28.53
N GLN A 47 -23.17 6.64 27.45
CA GLN A 47 -24.63 6.58 27.28
C GLN A 47 -25.33 7.93 27.47
N ILE A 48 -24.66 9.02 27.07
CA ILE A 48 -25.20 10.38 27.11
C ILE A 48 -26.04 10.60 25.85
N GLU A 49 -27.23 11.17 26.02
CA GLU A 49 -28.11 11.52 24.91
C GLU A 49 -27.40 12.46 23.91
N LYS A 50 -27.55 12.19 22.61
CA LYS A 50 -26.76 12.85 21.55
C LYS A 50 -26.95 14.38 21.53
N ASP A 51 -28.10 14.86 21.99
CA ASP A 51 -28.54 16.27 21.93
C ASP A 51 -28.03 17.14 23.10
N ILE A 52 -27.30 16.56 24.05
CA ILE A 52 -26.80 17.32 25.19
C ILE A 52 -25.61 18.21 24.77
N SER A 53 -25.61 19.47 25.20
CA SER A 53 -24.53 20.44 24.92
C SER A 53 -23.16 19.88 25.33
N ASN A 54 -22.19 20.01 24.43
CA ASN A 54 -20.82 19.48 24.60
C ASN A 54 -20.03 20.20 25.70
N GLN A 55 -20.51 21.35 26.17
CA GLN A 55 -19.84 22.19 27.16
C GLN A 55 -20.15 21.79 28.61
N LYS A 56 -21.13 20.91 28.85
CA LYS A 56 -21.50 20.49 30.21
C LYS A 56 -20.35 19.74 30.90
N THR A 57 -20.23 19.96 32.21
CA THR A 57 -19.24 19.32 33.07
C THR A 57 -19.69 17.92 33.50
N LEU A 58 -18.75 17.02 33.82
CA LEU A 58 -19.09 15.66 34.29
C LEU A 58 -20.00 15.68 35.53
N ALA A 59 -19.82 16.67 36.41
CA ALA A 59 -20.67 16.91 37.57
C ALA A 59 -22.13 17.24 37.20
N GLU A 60 -22.36 18.06 36.18
CA GLU A 60 -23.71 18.39 35.68
C GLU A 60 -24.41 17.18 35.02
N LEU A 61 -23.63 16.25 34.48
CA LEU A 61 -24.13 15.02 33.89
C LEU A 61 -24.36 13.89 34.90
N GLN A 62 -24.07 14.13 36.19
CA GLN A 62 -24.19 13.12 37.27
C GLN A 62 -23.44 11.82 36.96
N ILE A 63 -22.36 11.89 36.19
CA ILE A 63 -21.54 10.73 35.85
C ILE A 63 -20.47 10.58 36.92
N ASP A 64 -20.58 9.49 37.69
CA ASP A 64 -19.55 9.12 38.66
C ASP A 64 -18.22 8.84 37.95
N SER A 65 -17.12 9.31 38.54
CA SER A 65 -15.75 9.18 38.05
C SER A 65 -15.37 7.73 37.74
N THR A 66 -15.92 6.78 38.51
CA THR A 66 -15.71 5.33 38.34
C THR A 66 -16.35 4.80 37.04
N LYS A 67 -17.54 5.29 36.68
CA LYS A 67 -18.24 4.94 35.43
C LYS A 67 -17.50 5.52 34.22
N PHE A 68 -16.88 6.68 34.38
CA PHE A 68 -16.07 7.29 33.33
C PHE A 68 -14.84 6.45 32.99
N VAL A 69 -14.06 6.04 34.00
CA VAL A 69 -12.87 5.18 33.80
C VAL A 69 -13.24 3.82 33.21
N THR A 70 -14.32 3.21 33.69
CA THR A 70 -14.82 1.93 33.16
C THR A 70 -15.26 2.06 31.69
N GLY A 71 -15.92 3.18 31.34
CA GLY A 71 -16.26 3.48 29.95
C GLY A 71 -15.02 3.65 29.07
N LEU A 72 -13.99 4.33 29.57
CA LEU A 72 -12.73 4.54 28.87
C LEU A 72 -12.01 3.22 28.56
N GLN A 73 -11.95 2.30 29.53
CA GLN A 73 -11.38 0.96 29.33
C GLN A 73 -12.14 0.18 28.26
N LYS A 74 -13.48 0.20 28.33
CA LYS A 74 -14.33 -0.47 27.33
C LYS A 74 -14.14 0.11 25.92
N TYR A 75 -13.88 1.41 25.81
CA TYR A 75 -13.58 2.06 24.53
C TYR A 75 -12.26 1.58 23.94
N GLU A 76 -11.18 1.54 24.73
CA GLU A 76 -9.87 1.08 24.26
C GLU A 76 -9.88 -0.40 23.84
N GLU A 77 -10.62 -1.26 24.55
CA GLU A 77 -10.83 -2.66 24.13
C GLU A 77 -11.59 -2.76 22.79
N THR A 78 -12.62 -1.95 22.62
CA THR A 78 -13.46 -1.97 21.42
C THR A 78 -12.74 -1.37 20.20
N LYS A 79 -11.88 -0.37 20.41
CA LYS A 79 -11.08 0.30 19.37
C LYS A 79 -10.20 -0.67 18.60
N SER A 80 -9.52 -1.58 19.29
CA SER A 80 -8.70 -2.62 18.67
C SER A 80 -9.53 -3.53 17.75
N THR A 81 -10.71 -3.94 18.21
CA THR A 81 -11.64 -4.80 17.44
C THR A 81 -12.12 -4.10 16.17
N PHE A 82 -12.45 -2.81 16.26
CA PHE A 82 -12.91 -2.02 15.12
C PHE A 82 -11.81 -1.83 14.06
N LEU A 83 -10.60 -1.46 14.49
CA LEU A 83 -9.45 -1.32 13.58
C LEU A 83 -9.10 -2.65 12.91
N ARG A 84 -9.11 -3.75 13.67
CA ARG A 84 -8.87 -5.09 13.13
C ARG A 84 -9.94 -5.50 12.12
N GLY A 85 -11.20 -5.13 12.36
CA GLY A 85 -12.30 -5.38 11.42
C GLY A 85 -12.10 -4.67 10.08
N ILE A 86 -11.74 -3.38 10.09
CA ILE A 86 -11.48 -2.61 8.86
C ILE A 86 -10.32 -3.22 8.07
N VAL A 87 -9.22 -3.57 8.75
CA VAL A 87 -8.06 -4.19 8.10
C VAL A 87 -8.43 -5.53 7.49
N LEU A 88 -9.24 -6.35 8.18
CA LEU A 88 -9.68 -7.65 7.69
C LEU A 88 -10.53 -7.51 6.43
N VAL A 89 -11.52 -6.59 6.44
CA VAL A 89 -12.35 -6.31 5.26
C VAL A 89 -11.51 -5.78 4.10
N GLY A 90 -10.58 -4.87 4.37
CA GLY A 90 -9.66 -4.35 3.35
C GLY A 90 -8.79 -5.44 2.72
N MET A 91 -8.22 -6.33 3.56
CA MET A 91 -7.43 -7.47 3.09
C MET A 91 -8.27 -8.44 2.26
N LEU A 92 -9.52 -8.68 2.66
CA LEU A 92 -10.45 -9.58 1.96
C LEU A 92 -10.79 -9.04 0.56
N ILE A 93 -11.06 -7.74 0.43
CA ILE A 93 -11.33 -7.09 -0.87
C ILE A 93 -10.13 -7.22 -1.81
N VAL A 94 -8.92 -6.95 -1.31
CA VAL A 94 -7.67 -7.10 -2.08
C VAL A 94 -7.48 -8.55 -2.51
N PHE A 95 -7.73 -9.51 -1.61
CA PHE A 95 -7.63 -10.93 -1.91
C PHE A 95 -8.61 -11.37 -3.01
N ILE A 96 -9.88 -10.93 -2.95
CA ILE A 96 -10.87 -11.23 -3.99
C ILE A 96 -10.43 -10.65 -5.33
N SER A 97 -9.94 -9.41 -5.34
CA SER A 97 -9.48 -8.76 -6.58
C SER A 97 -8.34 -9.53 -7.23
N LEU A 98 -7.31 -9.91 -6.45
CA LEU A 98 -6.18 -10.72 -6.93
C LEU A 98 -6.62 -12.11 -7.39
N SER A 99 -7.53 -12.75 -6.65
CA SER A 99 -8.06 -14.08 -6.99
C SER A 99 -8.80 -14.05 -8.33
N LEU A 100 -9.61 -13.01 -8.57
CA LEU A 100 -10.38 -12.86 -9.81
C LEU A 100 -9.46 -12.59 -11.02
N VAL A 101 -8.43 -11.77 -10.84
CA VAL A 101 -7.40 -11.54 -11.88
C VAL A 101 -6.62 -12.83 -12.17
N GLY A 102 -6.18 -13.54 -11.13
CA GLY A 102 -5.49 -14.83 -11.28
C GLY A 102 -6.36 -15.87 -11.98
N PHE A 103 -7.65 -15.92 -11.66
CA PHE A 103 -8.62 -16.78 -12.32
C PHE A 103 -8.75 -16.46 -13.82
N LEU A 104 -8.88 -15.17 -14.18
CA LEU A 104 -8.95 -14.74 -15.57
C LEU A 104 -7.67 -15.10 -16.36
N ILE A 105 -6.50 -14.90 -15.76
CA ILE A 105 -5.21 -15.26 -16.39
C ILE A 105 -5.12 -16.78 -16.59
N GLY A 106 -5.52 -17.57 -15.59
CA GLY A 106 -5.55 -19.04 -15.69
C GLY A 106 -6.45 -19.53 -16.83
N GLN A 107 -7.62 -18.90 -17.01
CA GLN A 107 -8.52 -19.22 -18.12
C GLN A 107 -7.95 -18.78 -19.48
N LEU A 108 -7.25 -17.64 -19.55
CA LEU A 108 -6.55 -17.20 -20.76
C LEU A 108 -5.39 -18.13 -21.14
N GLN A 109 -4.67 -18.69 -20.17
CA GLN A 109 -3.57 -19.62 -20.43
C GLN A 109 -4.05 -20.95 -21.00
N ASN A 110 -5.22 -21.44 -20.56
CA ASN A 110 -5.82 -22.68 -21.06
C ASN A 110 -6.48 -22.53 -22.43
N LEU A 111 -6.69 -21.30 -22.91
CA LEU A 111 -7.05 -21.05 -24.29
C LEU A 111 -5.76 -21.16 -25.12
N HIS A 112 -5.57 -22.28 -25.81
CA HIS A 112 -4.46 -22.62 -26.73
C HIS A 112 -4.21 -21.60 -27.88
N LEU A 113 -4.75 -20.38 -27.81
CA LEU A 113 -4.54 -19.28 -28.76
C LEU A 113 -3.08 -18.83 -28.89
N PHE A 114 -2.22 -19.15 -27.90
CA PHE A 114 -0.79 -18.80 -27.88
C PHE A 114 0.16 -19.99 -27.96
N GLU A 115 -0.31 -21.18 -28.36
CA GLU A 115 0.62 -22.25 -28.72
C GLU A 115 1.38 -21.86 -30.00
N ARG A 116 2.51 -21.17 -29.83
CA ARG A 116 3.56 -21.14 -30.83
C ARG A 116 4.04 -22.58 -30.97
N LYS A 117 3.50 -23.28 -31.96
CA LYS A 117 3.98 -24.58 -32.41
C LYS A 117 5.50 -24.42 -32.59
N LYS A 118 6.28 -24.98 -31.66
CA LYS A 118 7.73 -25.05 -31.82
C LYS A 118 7.97 -26.04 -32.95
N VAL A 119 8.03 -25.53 -34.17
CA VAL A 119 8.52 -26.28 -35.32
C VAL A 119 10.02 -26.43 -35.07
N SER A 120 10.41 -27.49 -34.37
CA SER A 120 11.77 -27.96 -34.41
C SER A 120 12.04 -28.36 -35.87
N PRO A 121 12.96 -27.70 -36.58
CA PRO A 121 13.27 -28.12 -37.94
C PRO A 121 13.87 -29.53 -37.85
N LYS A 122 13.15 -30.51 -38.40
CA LYS A 122 13.77 -31.77 -38.79
C LYS A 122 14.70 -31.42 -39.94
N ILE A 123 15.98 -31.31 -39.64
CA ILE A 123 17.02 -31.33 -40.67
C ILE A 123 17.05 -32.79 -41.12
N ASP A 124 16.32 -33.09 -42.19
CA ASP A 124 16.58 -34.31 -42.95
C ASP A 124 17.99 -34.14 -43.52
N GLU A 125 18.89 -35.05 -43.15
CA GLU A 125 20.25 -35.13 -43.63
C GLU A 125 20.24 -35.60 -45.10
N LYS A 126 19.70 -34.77 -45.98
CA LYS A 126 19.93 -34.85 -47.42
C LYS A 126 21.18 -34.04 -47.68
N THR A 127 22.12 -34.65 -48.40
CA THR A 127 23.37 -34.04 -48.85
C THR A 127 23.05 -32.85 -49.77
N HIS A 128 22.71 -31.71 -49.19
CA HIS A 128 22.56 -30.45 -49.90
C HIS A 128 23.94 -30.04 -50.40
N SER A 129 24.02 -29.64 -51.66
CA SER A 129 25.27 -29.16 -52.25
C SER A 129 25.78 -27.98 -51.40
N ASN A 130 27.10 -27.87 -51.20
CA ASN A 130 27.70 -26.79 -50.40
C ASN A 130 27.23 -25.38 -50.85
N ASN A 131 26.83 -25.23 -52.11
CA ASN A 131 26.29 -24.00 -52.67
C ASN A 131 24.89 -23.66 -52.15
N GLU A 132 24.02 -24.65 -51.92
CA GLU A 132 22.68 -24.44 -51.35
C GLU A 132 22.78 -24.02 -49.88
N ILE A 133 23.67 -24.67 -49.11
CA ILE A 133 23.91 -24.32 -47.71
C ILE A 133 24.53 -22.92 -47.61
N ALA A 134 25.47 -22.59 -48.50
CA ALA A 134 26.06 -21.25 -48.57
C ALA A 134 25.00 -20.20 -48.91
N ALA A 135 24.12 -20.45 -49.89
CA ALA A 135 23.03 -19.54 -50.24
C ALA A 135 22.02 -19.36 -49.10
N MET A 136 21.70 -20.43 -48.38
CA MET A 136 20.81 -20.36 -47.22
C MET A 136 21.45 -19.57 -46.07
N MET A 137 22.74 -19.78 -45.82
CA MET A 137 23.50 -19.04 -44.81
C MET A 137 23.70 -17.58 -45.18
N THR A 138 23.90 -17.23 -46.46
CA THR A 138 24.01 -15.83 -46.89
C THR A 138 22.70 -15.08 -46.71
N ILE A 139 21.56 -15.70 -47.05
CA ILE A 139 20.23 -15.11 -46.80
C ILE A 139 20.01 -14.88 -45.31
N TYR A 140 20.33 -15.88 -44.48
CA TYR A 140 20.19 -15.78 -43.03
C TYR A 140 21.07 -14.68 -42.41
N LEU A 141 22.33 -14.60 -42.84
CA LEU A 141 23.26 -13.56 -42.37
C LEU A 141 22.81 -12.16 -42.82
N HIS A 142 22.27 -12.03 -44.03
CA HIS A 142 21.75 -10.76 -44.52
C HIS A 142 20.53 -10.27 -43.73
N GLU A 143 19.62 -11.18 -43.37
CA GLU A 143 18.48 -10.86 -42.51
C GLU A 143 18.95 -10.39 -41.11
N LYS A 144 19.94 -11.07 -40.54
CA LYS A 144 20.53 -10.69 -39.25
C LYS A 144 21.23 -9.33 -39.28
N GLU A 145 21.92 -9.02 -40.37
CA GLU A 145 22.56 -7.71 -40.55
C GLU A 145 21.51 -6.59 -40.65
N ALA A 146 20.42 -6.82 -41.39
CA ALA A 146 19.31 -5.86 -41.48
C ALA A 146 18.63 -5.62 -40.12
N GLU A 147 18.41 -6.69 -39.33
CA GLU A 147 17.90 -6.57 -37.95
C GLU A 147 18.84 -5.74 -37.06
N GLN A 148 20.16 -5.97 -37.16
CA GLN A 148 21.15 -5.22 -36.39
C GLN A 148 21.20 -3.74 -36.76
N GLN A 149 21.17 -3.42 -38.06
CA GLN A 149 21.13 -2.03 -38.54
C GLN A 149 19.86 -1.31 -38.05
N ASN A 150 18.71 -1.98 -38.11
CA ASN A 150 17.45 -1.42 -37.61
C ASN A 150 17.51 -1.19 -36.09
N ASN A 151 18.05 -2.13 -35.33
CA ASN A 151 18.23 -1.97 -33.88
C ASN A 151 19.19 -0.82 -33.54
N LEU A 152 20.29 -0.66 -34.29
CA LEU A 152 21.21 0.46 -34.12
C LEU A 152 20.53 1.81 -34.41
N LEU A 153 19.75 1.90 -35.48
CA LEU A 153 18.94 3.10 -35.80
C LEU A 153 17.95 3.44 -34.68
N VAL A 154 17.29 2.44 -34.09
CA VAL A 154 16.39 2.65 -32.94
C VAL A 154 17.17 3.13 -31.71
N THR A 155 18.39 2.64 -31.48
CA THR A 155 19.22 3.14 -30.37
C THR A 155 19.74 4.56 -30.60
N TRP A 156 20.03 4.94 -31.84
CA TRP A 156 20.48 6.30 -32.19
C TRP A 156 19.35 7.33 -32.20
N THR A 157 18.13 6.93 -32.57
CA THR A 157 16.94 7.81 -32.58
C THR A 157 16.31 7.98 -31.19
N ARG A 158 16.62 7.08 -30.24
CA ARG A 158 16.26 7.29 -28.83
C ARG A 158 17.16 8.38 -28.25
N ALA A 159 16.59 9.55 -27.96
CA ALA A 159 17.24 10.51 -27.07
C ALA A 159 17.64 9.77 -25.79
N PRO A 160 18.89 9.89 -25.30
CA PRO A 160 19.32 9.20 -24.09
C PRO A 160 18.38 9.63 -22.98
N VAL A 161 17.53 8.70 -22.54
CA VAL A 161 16.60 8.95 -21.44
C VAL A 161 17.48 9.11 -20.23
N ASN A 162 17.77 10.36 -19.88
CA ASN A 162 18.56 10.70 -18.71
C ASN A 162 17.88 10.02 -17.51
N MET A 163 18.55 9.04 -16.88
CA MET A 163 17.95 8.21 -15.84
C MET A 163 17.40 9.06 -14.68
N TRP A 164 18.00 10.23 -14.45
CA TRP A 164 17.52 11.25 -13.51
C TRP A 164 16.13 11.80 -13.87
N ARG A 165 15.82 11.96 -15.16
CA ARG A 165 14.53 12.42 -15.67
C ARG A 165 13.46 11.32 -15.64
N ALA A 166 13.86 10.05 -15.78
CA ALA A 166 12.98 8.89 -15.65
C ALA A 166 12.67 8.53 -14.18
N SER A 167 13.55 8.91 -13.24
CA SER A 167 13.38 8.60 -11.81
C SER A 167 12.24 9.36 -11.12
N ASN A 168 11.57 10.30 -11.81
CA ASN A 168 10.45 11.09 -11.28
C ASN A 168 10.74 11.87 -9.97
N VAL A 169 12.00 11.91 -9.51
CA VAL A 169 12.43 12.55 -8.25
C VAL A 169 12.13 14.06 -8.22
N ASN A 170 11.87 14.70 -9.38
CA ASN A 170 11.59 16.14 -9.45
C ASN A 170 10.38 16.53 -10.32
N ASN A 171 9.49 15.59 -10.66
CA ASN A 171 8.26 15.87 -11.42
C ASN A 171 7.12 16.23 -10.45
N PHE A 172 7.16 17.43 -9.89
CA PHE A 172 5.95 18.00 -9.31
C PHE A 172 4.97 18.35 -10.45
N PRO A 173 3.68 17.97 -10.35
CA PRO A 173 2.69 18.20 -11.42
C PRO A 173 2.49 19.69 -11.78
N ASN A 174 3.01 20.62 -10.95
CA ASN A 174 2.88 22.06 -11.12
C ASN A 174 4.15 22.80 -11.59
N ASN A 175 5.24 22.10 -11.92
CA ASN A 175 6.52 22.73 -12.31
C ASN A 175 6.41 23.61 -13.58
N ARG A 176 5.38 23.43 -14.40
CA ARG A 176 5.15 24.24 -15.61
C ARG A 176 4.71 25.69 -15.31
N TYR A 177 4.26 25.98 -14.08
CA TYR A 177 3.72 27.29 -13.71
C TYR A 177 4.67 28.17 -12.89
N PHE A 178 5.83 27.65 -12.46
CA PHE A 178 6.74 28.35 -11.54
C PHE A 178 8.07 28.76 -12.16
N LYS A 179 8.15 28.79 -13.50
CA LYS A 179 9.42 29.09 -14.19
C LYS A 179 9.41 30.40 -14.96
N GLU A 180 8.98 31.48 -14.33
CA GLU A 180 9.30 32.84 -14.73
C GLU A 180 9.54 33.73 -13.50
N SER A 181 10.78 33.76 -13.03
CA SER A 181 11.41 34.99 -12.54
C SER A 181 12.93 34.79 -12.57
N LYS A 182 13.55 35.24 -13.65
CA LYS A 182 14.89 35.80 -13.70
C LYS A 182 15.10 36.48 -15.04
#